data_AF-A0A1B3ZHT1-F1
#
_entry.id   AF-A0A1B3ZHT1-F1
#
_cell.length_a   1.000
_cell.length_b   1.000
_cell.length_c   1.000
_cell.angle_alpha   90.00
_cell.angle_beta   90.00
_cell.angle_gamma   90.00
#
_symmetry.space_group_name_H-M   'P 1'
#
loop_
_entity.id
_entity.type
_entity.pdbx_description
1 polymer ?
#
loop_
_entity_poly.entity_id
_entity_poly.type
_entity_poly.pdbx_seq_one_letter_code
_entity_poly.pdbx_strand_id
1 'polypeptide(L)'
;MAGWLSGPIEPLPTAPAGTPAAPSAPAISADDPRLPEASRPLVARLLALIAEIDARTRDDTLMISAATEVRQMRDDHLPRLIESYAEIPASHRAEIFRQTGRSASYNLNQGFERMIARLEALSRSLAQEDLDSFADNLRFIENRYGKGDDPLR
;
A
#
# COMPACT_ATOMS: atom_id res chain seq x y z
N MET A 1 -19.48 -26.19 -65.01
CA MET A 1 -19.28 -27.29 -64.04
C MET A 1 -18.20 -26.86 -63.08
N ALA A 2 -18.50 -26.93 -61.78
CA ALA A 2 -17.76 -26.29 -60.70
C ALA A 2 -16.40 -26.95 -60.44
N GLY A 3 -15.36 -26.13 -60.23
CA GLY A 3 -14.04 -26.56 -59.80
C GLY A 3 -13.61 -25.73 -58.60
N TRP A 4 -14.13 -26.08 -57.41
CA TRP A 4 -13.66 -25.56 -56.13
C TRP A 4 -12.42 -26.37 -55.74
N LEU A 5 -11.25 -25.73 -55.72
CA LEU A 5 -10.04 -26.30 -55.14
C LEU A 5 -9.36 -25.27 -54.25
N SER A 6 -9.60 -25.48 -52.96
CA SER A 6 -8.78 -25.20 -51.80
C SER A 6 -7.36 -24.70 -52.09
N GLY A 7 -7.08 -23.46 -51.67
CA GLY A 7 -5.74 -23.00 -51.32
C GLY A 7 -5.55 -23.06 -49.80
N PRO A 8 -4.36 -23.43 -49.29
CA PRO A 8 -4.11 -23.62 -47.87
C PRO A 8 -4.21 -22.29 -47.11
N ILE A 9 -4.87 -22.32 -45.95
CA ILE A 9 -4.92 -21.22 -45.00
C ILE A 9 -3.52 -21.13 -44.36
N GLU A 10 -2.76 -20.09 -44.67
CA GLU A 10 -1.54 -19.76 -43.93
C GLU A 10 -1.90 -19.52 -42.45
N PRO A 11 -1.25 -20.18 -41.48
CA PRO A 11 -1.40 -19.81 -40.09
C PRO A 11 -0.70 -18.47 -39.87
N LEU A 12 -1.49 -17.44 -39.56
CA LEU A 12 -1.00 -16.15 -39.06
C LEU A 12 0.01 -16.39 -37.92
N PRO A 13 1.17 -15.70 -37.90
CA PRO A 13 2.07 -15.77 -36.76
C PRO A 13 1.32 -15.26 -35.53
N THR A 14 1.13 -16.14 -34.56
CA THR A 14 0.64 -15.77 -33.23
C THR A 14 1.74 -14.93 -32.60
N ALA A 15 1.62 -13.60 -32.69
CA ALA A 15 2.42 -12.71 -31.87
C ALA A 15 2.21 -13.13 -30.42
N PRO A 16 3.27 -13.38 -29.63
CA PRO A 16 3.08 -13.59 -28.21
C PRO A 16 2.40 -12.33 -27.69
N ALA A 17 1.27 -12.51 -27.01
CA ALA A 17 0.65 -11.45 -26.25
C ALA A 17 1.74 -10.88 -25.35
N GLY A 18 2.28 -9.73 -25.74
CA GLY A 18 3.08 -8.92 -24.84
C GLY A 18 2.14 -8.64 -23.69
N THR A 19 2.37 -9.28 -22.55
CA THR A 19 1.81 -8.86 -21.28
C THR A 19 1.89 -7.34 -21.28
N PRO A 20 0.79 -6.59 -21.12
CA PRO A 20 0.93 -5.19 -20.82
C PRO A 20 1.67 -5.15 -19.49
N ALA A 21 2.99 -4.96 -19.56
CA ALA A 21 3.80 -4.58 -18.44
C ALA A 21 3.22 -3.23 -18.04
N ALA A 22 2.26 -3.27 -17.10
CA ALA A 22 1.89 -2.10 -16.35
C ALA A 22 3.20 -1.42 -15.95
N PRO A 23 3.34 -0.09 -16.12
CA PRO A 23 4.54 0.59 -15.68
C PRO A 23 4.69 0.27 -14.20
N SER A 24 5.61 -0.63 -13.91
CA SER A 24 5.99 -0.94 -12.55
C SER A 24 6.73 0.31 -12.12
N ALA A 25 6.01 1.25 -11.52
CA ALA A 25 6.64 2.37 -10.83
C ALA A 25 7.80 1.77 -10.02
N PRO A 26 9.01 2.32 -10.11
CA PRO A 26 10.16 1.73 -9.45
C PRO A 26 9.81 1.52 -7.98
N ALA A 27 9.83 0.26 -7.53
CA ALA A 27 9.51 -0.06 -6.16
C ALA A 27 10.53 0.63 -5.26
N ILE A 28 10.09 1.68 -4.57
CA ILE A 28 10.93 2.41 -3.62
C ILE A 28 11.45 1.41 -2.59
N SER A 29 12.77 1.39 -2.41
CA SER A 29 13.44 0.55 -1.42
C SER A 29 13.97 1.42 -0.28
N ALA A 30 14.10 0.84 0.91
CA ALA A 30 14.66 1.57 2.06
C ALA A 30 16.09 2.08 1.82
N ASP A 31 16.84 1.38 0.97
CA ASP A 31 18.22 1.72 0.58
C ASP A 31 18.31 2.62 -0.67
N ASP A 32 17.22 3.29 -1.06
CA ASP A 32 17.22 4.17 -2.23
C ASP A 32 18.34 5.24 -2.10
N PRO A 33 19.25 5.35 -3.10
CA PRO A 33 20.39 6.27 -3.04
C PRO A 33 19.98 7.76 -3.05
N ARG A 34 18.74 8.09 -3.42
CA ARG A 34 18.21 9.46 -3.39
C ARG A 34 17.89 9.91 -1.96
N LEU A 35 17.65 8.96 -1.05
CA LEU A 35 17.32 9.22 0.34
C LEU A 35 18.57 9.61 1.15
N PRO A 36 18.44 10.57 2.07
CA PRO A 36 19.49 10.82 3.05
C PRO A 36 19.55 9.67 4.06
N GLU A 37 20.73 9.38 4.59
CA GLU A 37 20.95 8.25 5.51
C GLU A 37 20.01 8.27 6.73
N ALA A 38 19.75 9.47 7.27
CA ALA A 38 18.85 9.66 8.41
C ALA A 38 17.39 9.25 8.13
N SER A 39 16.95 9.26 6.87
CA SER A 39 15.57 8.89 6.49
C SER A 39 15.38 7.40 6.22
N ARG A 40 16.45 6.65 5.92
CA ARG A 40 16.38 5.22 5.61
C ARG A 40 15.61 4.39 6.65
N PRO A 41 15.83 4.53 7.97
CA PRO A 41 15.06 3.77 8.96
C PRO A 41 13.56 4.15 8.97
N LEU A 42 13.21 5.41 8.67
CA LEU A 42 11.81 5.84 8.57
C LEU A 42 11.12 5.21 7.36
N VAL A 43 11.79 5.19 6.21
CA VAL A 43 11.26 4.55 4.99
C VAL A 43 11.13 3.04 5.18
N ALA A 44 12.12 2.37 5.80
CA ALA A 44 12.02 0.94 6.13
C ALA A 44 10.80 0.65 7.01
N ARG A 45 10.58 1.46 8.05
CA ARG A 45 9.42 1.35 8.94
C ARG A 45 8.10 1.56 8.20
N LEU A 46 8.04 2.58 7.35
CA LEU A 46 6.87 2.89 6.53
C LEU A 46 6.52 1.70 5.62
N LEU A 47 7.50 1.16 4.90
CA LEU A 47 7.30 0.01 4.00
C LEU A 47 6.86 -1.25 4.77
N ALA A 48 7.39 -1.49 5.96
CA ALA A 48 6.96 -2.60 6.81
C ALA A 48 5.48 -2.47 7.24
N LEU A 49 5.06 -1.28 7.67
CA LEU A 49 3.65 -1.00 8.01
C LEU A 49 2.72 -1.14 6.80
N ILE A 50 3.14 -0.65 5.63
CA ILE A 50 2.42 -0.84 4.37
C ILE A 50 2.22 -2.33 4.08
N ALA A 51 3.29 -3.12 4.14
CA ALA A 51 3.25 -4.55 3.87
C ALA A 51 2.35 -5.31 4.87
N GLU A 52 2.38 -4.92 6.14
CA GLU A 52 1.51 -5.48 7.18
C GLU A 52 0.03 -5.21 6.89
N ILE A 53 -0.33 -3.96 6.57
CA ILE A 53 -1.73 -3.61 6.29
C ILE A 53 -2.19 -4.21 4.96
N ASP A 54 -1.34 -4.23 3.93
CA ASP A 54 -1.62 -4.91 2.65
C ASP A 54 -1.87 -6.41 2.85
N ALA A 55 -1.18 -7.06 3.79
CA ALA A 55 -1.40 -8.47 4.09
C ALA A 55 -2.75 -8.70 4.77
N ARG A 56 -3.11 -7.86 5.76
CA ARG A 56 -4.39 -7.98 6.49
C ARG A 56 -5.59 -7.71 5.59
N THR A 57 -5.52 -6.65 4.77
CA THR A 57 -6.64 -6.22 3.91
C THR A 57 -6.84 -7.12 2.69
N ARG A 58 -5.89 -8.01 2.37
CA ARG A 58 -6.03 -8.95 1.25
C ARG A 58 -7.13 -9.98 1.45
N ASP A 59 -7.38 -10.35 2.70
CA ASP A 59 -8.32 -11.40 3.05
C ASP A 59 -9.75 -10.87 3.27
N ASP A 60 -9.93 -9.54 3.37
CA ASP A 60 -11.22 -8.91 3.62
C ASP A 60 -11.57 -7.82 2.60
N THR A 61 -12.57 -8.11 1.76
CA THR A 61 -13.08 -7.18 0.74
C THR A 61 -13.85 -6.00 1.35
N LEU A 62 -14.25 -6.06 2.61
CA LEU A 62 -14.83 -4.89 3.31
C LEU A 62 -13.77 -3.81 3.57
N MET A 63 -12.49 -4.18 3.54
CA MET A 63 -11.36 -3.28 3.82
C MET A 63 -10.82 -2.54 2.59
N ILE A 64 -11.61 -2.42 1.51
CA ILE A 64 -11.19 -1.74 0.26
C ILE A 64 -10.65 -0.34 0.51
N SER A 65 -11.25 0.44 1.42
CA SER A 65 -10.81 1.80 1.73
C SER A 65 -9.40 1.84 2.32
N ALA A 66 -9.10 0.97 3.28
CA ALA A 66 -7.78 0.85 3.89
C ALA A 66 -6.74 0.36 2.87
N ALA A 67 -7.09 -0.65 2.07
CA ALA A 67 -6.23 -1.15 1.00
C ALA A 67 -5.91 -0.08 -0.06
N THR A 68 -6.91 0.76 -0.40
CA THR A 68 -6.75 1.84 -1.37
C THR A 68 -5.83 2.94 -0.83
N GLU A 69 -5.99 3.33 0.43
CA GLU A 69 -5.16 4.35 1.06
C GLU A 69 -3.69 3.91 1.15
N VAL A 70 -3.43 2.67 1.58
CA VAL A 70 -2.08 2.11 1.66
C VAL A 70 -1.43 2.04 0.28
N ARG A 71 -2.18 1.59 -0.73
CA ARG A 71 -1.72 1.56 -2.11
C ARG A 71 -1.39 2.96 -2.64
N GLN A 72 -2.25 3.95 -2.40
CA GLN A 72 -1.99 5.33 -2.81
C GLN A 72 -0.75 5.89 -2.12
N MET A 73 -0.56 5.57 -0.84
CA MET A 73 0.59 6.03 -0.10
C MET A 73 1.90 5.41 -0.61
N ARG A 74 1.87 4.12 -0.97
CA ARG A 74 3.01 3.40 -1.55
C ARG A 74 3.33 3.82 -2.97
N ASP A 75 2.31 3.94 -3.83
CA ASP A 75 2.48 4.05 -5.27
C ASP A 75 2.53 5.52 -5.75
N ASP A 76 2.00 6.47 -4.97
CA ASP A 76 1.96 7.89 -5.36
C ASP A 76 2.67 8.79 -4.34
N HIS A 77 2.24 8.79 -3.08
CA HIS A 77 2.72 9.79 -2.11
C HIS A 77 4.20 9.61 -1.75
N LEU A 78 4.62 8.37 -1.45
CA LEU A 78 6.00 8.07 -1.09
C LEU A 78 6.98 8.35 -2.24
N PRO A 79 6.78 7.85 -3.47
CA PRO A 79 7.67 8.13 -4.59
C PRO A 79 7.75 9.61 -4.92
N ARG A 80 6.60 10.32 -4.97
CA ARG A 80 6.55 11.75 -5.28
C ARG A 80 7.32 12.59 -4.26
N LEU A 81 7.25 12.24 -2.98
CA LEU A 81 7.97 12.97 -1.92
C LEU A 81 9.49 12.78 -2.05
N ILE A 82 9.94 11.57 -2.38
CA ILE A 82 11.36 11.26 -2.61
C ILE A 82 11.88 11.96 -3.86
N GLU A 83 11.08 11.96 -4.94
CA GLU A 83 11.41 12.67 -6.18
C GLU A 83 11.55 14.18 -5.95
N SER A 84 10.59 14.80 -5.28
CA SER A 84 10.66 16.23 -4.94
C SER A 84 11.88 16.58 -4.08
N TYR A 85 12.28 15.70 -3.16
CA TYR A 85 13.53 15.88 -2.41
C TYR A 85 14.77 15.73 -3.30
N ALA A 86 14.75 14.77 -4.24
CA ALA A 86 15.86 14.50 -5.14
C ALA A 86 16.13 15.67 -6.10
N GLU A 87 15.09 16.38 -6.53
CA GLU A 87 15.18 17.59 -7.38
C GLU A 87 15.94 18.75 -6.71
N ILE A 88 15.98 18.79 -5.38
CA ILE A 88 16.72 19.82 -4.64
C ILE A 88 18.23 19.53 -4.77
N PRO A 89 19.05 20.50 -5.23
CA PRO A 89 20.50 20.34 -5.32
C PRO A 89 21.11 19.91 -3.98
N ALA A 90 22.02 18.94 -4.02
CA ALA A 90 22.59 18.34 -2.80
C ALA A 90 23.21 19.37 -1.83
N SER A 91 23.83 20.43 -2.38
CA SER A 91 24.38 21.55 -1.61
C SER A 91 23.35 22.30 -0.76
N HIS A 92 22.08 22.32 -1.17
CA HIS A 92 21.02 23.09 -0.52
C HIS A 92 20.11 22.23 0.37
N ARG A 93 20.23 20.89 0.34
CA ARG A 93 19.33 19.99 1.10
C ARG A 93 19.46 20.12 2.63
N ALA A 94 20.64 20.52 3.10
CA ALA A 94 20.93 20.77 4.52
C ALA A 94 20.79 22.24 4.91
N GLU A 95 20.70 23.15 3.93
CA GLU A 95 20.56 24.57 4.19
C GLU A 95 19.19 24.85 4.81
N ILE A 96 19.17 25.66 5.86
CA ILE A 96 17.92 26.17 6.43
C ILE A 96 17.42 27.25 5.49
N PHE A 97 16.36 26.95 4.73
CA PHE A 97 15.77 27.93 3.84
C PHE A 97 15.27 29.13 4.65
N ARG A 98 15.70 30.33 4.28
CA ARG A 98 15.30 31.58 4.95
C ARG A 98 13.78 31.81 4.95
N GLN A 99 13.06 31.22 3.99
CA GLN A 99 11.61 31.34 3.85
C GLN A 99 10.83 30.41 4.79
N THR A 100 11.31 29.18 5.01
CA THR A 100 10.58 28.17 5.80
C THR A 100 11.19 27.93 7.18
N GLY A 101 12.41 28.41 7.44
CA GLY A 101 13.14 28.19 8.69
C GLY A 101 13.49 26.72 8.95
N ARG A 102 13.35 25.85 7.95
CA ARG A 102 13.58 24.40 8.03
C ARG A 102 14.38 23.93 6.83
N SER A 103 15.21 22.91 6.98
CA SER A 103 15.92 22.30 5.85
C SER A 103 15.03 21.35 5.06
N ALA A 104 15.39 21.05 3.81
CA ALA A 104 14.67 20.07 2.99
C ALA A 104 14.64 18.70 3.67
N SER A 105 15.79 18.30 4.22
CA SER A 105 15.95 17.01 4.91
C SER A 105 15.08 16.92 6.17
N TYR A 106 14.90 18.02 6.89
CA TYR A 106 13.98 18.09 8.02
C TYR A 106 12.52 17.90 7.58
N ASN A 107 12.09 18.61 6.53
CA ASN A 107 10.71 18.49 6.03
C ASN A 107 10.41 17.09 5.48
N LEU A 108 11.40 16.46 4.82
CA LEU A 108 11.31 15.08 4.34
C LEU A 108 11.03 14.11 5.50
N ASN A 109 11.83 14.17 6.56
CA ASN A 109 11.65 13.32 7.75
C ASN A 109 10.28 13.52 8.39
N GLN A 110 9.85 14.78 8.53
CA GLN A 110 8.51 15.09 9.05
C GLN A 110 7.39 14.55 8.17
N GLY A 111 7.56 14.54 6.85
CA GLY A 111 6.63 13.89 5.92
C GLY A 111 6.52 12.40 6.21
N PHE A 112 7.65 11.69 6.31
CA PHE A 112 7.67 10.27 6.64
C PHE A 112 7.06 9.97 8.01
N GLU A 113 7.37 10.75 9.04
CA GLU A 113 6.79 10.60 10.37
C GLU A 113 5.26 10.73 10.36
N ARG A 114 4.72 11.68 9.58
CA ARG A 114 3.25 11.85 9.44
C ARG A 114 2.61 10.65 8.73
N MET A 115 3.24 10.15 7.68
CA MET A 115 2.75 8.96 6.96
C MET A 115 2.76 7.73 7.86
N ILE A 116 3.83 7.54 8.64
CA ILE A 116 3.94 6.46 9.63
C ILE A 116 2.83 6.56 10.68
N ALA A 117 2.63 7.74 11.27
CA ALA A 117 1.57 7.96 12.26
C ALA A 117 0.17 7.66 11.69
N ARG A 118 -0.06 7.99 10.41
CA ARG A 118 -1.32 7.66 9.73
C ARG A 118 -1.50 6.15 9.58
N LEU A 119 -0.46 5.40 9.19
CA LEU A 119 -0.53 3.94 9.10
C LEU A 119 -0.72 3.27 10.46
N GLU A 120 -0.08 3.77 11.52
CA GLU A 120 -0.28 3.26 12.87
C GLU A 120 -1.73 3.44 13.32
N ALA A 121 -2.31 4.61 13.05
CA ALA A 121 -3.71 4.89 13.35
C ALA A 121 -4.64 3.97 12.54
N LEU A 122 -4.34 3.77 11.25
CA LEU A 122 -5.10 2.86 10.39
C LEU A 122 -5.01 1.41 10.88
N SER A 123 -3.81 0.92 11.18
CA SER A 123 -3.58 -0.43 11.73
C SER A 123 -4.35 -0.65 13.04
N ARG A 124 -4.38 0.35 13.94
CA ARG A 124 -5.16 0.28 15.17
C ARG A 124 -6.66 0.25 14.90
N SER A 125 -7.15 1.01 13.92
CA SER A 125 -8.56 1.00 13.51
C SER A 125 -8.98 -0.38 12.99
N LEU A 126 -8.14 -1.00 12.15
CA LEU A 126 -8.38 -2.34 11.62
C LEU A 126 -8.44 -3.37 12.75
N ALA A 127 -7.48 -3.32 13.68
CA ALA A 127 -7.48 -4.21 14.83
C ALA A 127 -8.71 -4.03 15.73
N GLN A 128 -9.24 -2.81 15.86
CA GLN A 128 -10.47 -2.57 16.61
C GLN A 128 -11.68 -3.19 15.91
N GLU A 129 -11.77 -3.06 14.58
CA GLU A 129 -12.86 -3.63 13.80
C GLU A 129 -12.87 -5.17 13.87
N ASP A 130 -11.70 -5.80 13.85
CA ASP A 130 -11.54 -7.25 14.06
C ASP A 130 -12.06 -7.69 15.44
N LEU A 131 -11.72 -6.92 16.49
CA LEU A 131 -12.17 -7.20 17.86
C LEU A 131 -13.68 -7.01 18.02
N ASP A 132 -14.25 -5.98 17.41
CA ASP A 132 -15.68 -5.72 17.45
C ASP A 132 -16.46 -6.85 16.74
N SER A 133 -15.99 -7.26 15.55
CA SER A 133 -16.55 -8.40 14.80
C SER A 133 -16.48 -9.70 15.59
N PHE A 134 -15.37 -9.94 16.30
CA PHE A 134 -15.21 -11.09 17.19
C PHE A 134 -16.20 -11.05 18.36
N ALA A 135 -16.35 -9.91 19.03
CA ALA A 135 -17.25 -9.74 20.16
C ALA A 135 -18.72 -9.94 19.76
N ASP A 136 -19.12 -9.47 18.59
CA ASP A 136 -20.47 -9.66 18.06
C ASP A 136 -20.76 -11.15 17.75
N ASN A 137 -19.80 -11.86 17.16
CA ASN A 137 -19.92 -13.30 16.94
C ASN A 137 -20.05 -14.08 18.26
N LEU A 138 -19.25 -13.73 19.28
CA LEU A 138 -19.34 -14.35 20.59
C LEU A 138 -20.73 -14.14 21.22
N ARG A 139 -21.24 -12.90 21.19
CA ARG A 139 -22.58 -12.57 21.70
C ARG A 139 -23.69 -13.30 20.93
N PHE A 140 -23.54 -13.47 19.63
CA PHE A 140 -24.47 -14.26 18.80
C PHE A 140 -24.49 -15.74 19.25
N ILE A 141 -23.31 -16.35 19.45
CA ILE A 141 -23.18 -17.73 19.91
C ILE A 141 -23.82 -17.88 21.30
N GLU A 142 -23.53 -17.00 22.25
CA GLU A 142 -24.12 -17.00 23.59
C GLU A 142 -25.65 -16.88 23.54
N ASN A 143 -26.19 -16.01 22.69
CA ASN A 143 -27.65 -15.87 22.59
C ASN A 143 -28.32 -17.08 21.92
N ARG A 144 -27.67 -17.67 20.90
CA ARG A 144 -28.23 -18.79 20.13
C ARG A 144 -28.11 -20.13 20.86
N TYR A 145 -27.03 -20.33 21.61
CA TYR A 145 -26.71 -21.62 22.22
C TYR A 145 -26.67 -21.57 23.76
N GLY A 146 -26.47 -20.40 24.37
CA GLY A 146 -26.35 -20.26 25.83
C GLY A 146 -27.69 -20.13 26.57
N LYS A 147 -28.81 -19.82 25.91
CA LYS A 147 -30.15 -19.75 26.53
C LYS A 147 -30.98 -21.03 26.40
N GLY A 148 -30.38 -22.12 25.89
CA GLY A 148 -31.06 -23.39 25.64
C GLY A 148 -30.82 -24.49 26.67
N ASP A 149 -30.00 -24.25 27.70
CA ASP A 149 -29.63 -25.24 28.72
C ASP A 149 -30.14 -24.84 30.13
N ASP A 150 -31.34 -24.26 30.21
CA ASP A 150 -32.13 -24.27 31.44
C ASP A 150 -33.43 -25.06 31.22
N PRO A 151 -33.43 -26.38 31.48
CA PRO A 151 -34.63 -27.20 31.46
C PRO A 151 -35.52 -27.03 32.72
N LEU A 152 -35.31 -26.01 33.57
CA LEU A 152 -35.98 -25.86 34.88
C LEU A 152 -36.50 -24.43 35.18
N ARG A 153 -36.82 -23.62 34.16
CA ARG A 153 -37.53 -22.34 34.33
C ARG A 153 -38.79 -22.21 33.51
#